data_AF-L0P9M5-F1
#
_entry.id   AF-L0P9M5-F1
#
_cell.length_a   1.000
_cell.length_b   1.000
_cell.length_c   1.000
_cell.angle_alpha   90.00
_cell.angle_beta   90.00
_cell.angle_gamma   90.00
#
_symmetry.space_group_name_H-M   'P 1'
#
loop_
_entity.id
_entity.type
_entity.pdbx_description
1 polymer ?
#
loop_
_entity_poly.entity_id
_entity_poly.type
_entity_poly.pdbx_seq_one_letter_code
_entity_poly.pdbx_strand_id
1 'polypeptide(L)'
;VPLEQQHPCITLFQELWPVISHLLDVYGSLLVISESICKFLKALFNSYREHMLVFLPLLAEKLVLCFEKTEYGCFLWVSGACIRIFSNAETCSENTRASIWQFTERQCLAMFSILNRTNPKEIPDVVDDFFRLLIDALFGHSVCLITSSLLDLIVQASLVSLSLELPDPLISVLHFLRDLLSYSVSSALTFSETSLQLQTIVRNMMQKYNQQLITSIFYGLVYSFPRDCVPDASGVLLSLIETYSEDSIKNIGVTLDLFPSETISSQERTRLLTDLTNAAMQTDWKKIRRLLQDWVAFYRRRVVTPRNKTFRLKNFDEVGFNFDDRHYYKMKDKNYAFPERAYNDVKDMIDSYPSMDFWIENYEFEKQKQQVLAIKIIFSIIFHDNSYDIPVVLWIPLLYPQKAPAVLIVSEKVKAEETE
;
A
#
# COMPACT_ATOMS: atom_id res chain seq x y z
N VAL A 1 -22.24 3.62 23.90
CA VAL A 1 -23.50 4.32 23.61
C VAL A 1 -24.30 3.43 22.67
N PRO A 2 -25.57 3.08 22.97
CA PRO A 2 -26.44 2.35 22.05
C PRO A 2 -26.56 3.09 20.70
N LEU A 3 -26.74 2.37 19.58
CA LEU A 3 -26.76 2.97 18.24
C LEU A 3 -27.94 3.94 18.04
N GLU A 4 -29.00 3.79 18.82
CA GLU A 4 -30.19 4.64 18.81
C GLU A 4 -29.96 5.97 19.55
N GLN A 5 -28.86 6.09 20.28
CA GLN A 5 -28.50 7.30 21.04
C GLN A 5 -27.34 8.01 20.38
N GLN A 6 -27.43 9.34 20.32
CA GLN A 6 -26.36 10.16 19.77
C GLN A 6 -25.09 10.03 20.61
N HIS A 7 -24.00 9.62 19.96
CA HIS A 7 -22.70 9.49 20.61
C HIS A 7 -22.04 10.88 20.74
N PRO A 8 -21.62 11.33 21.94
CA PRO A 8 -21.12 12.69 22.14
C PRO A 8 -19.89 13.02 21.30
N CYS A 9 -18.96 12.06 21.15
CA CYS A 9 -17.79 12.24 20.29
C CYS A 9 -18.12 12.33 18.78
N ILE A 10 -19.26 11.78 18.35
CA ILE A 10 -19.73 11.88 16.96
C ILE A 10 -20.31 13.27 16.73
N THR A 11 -21.07 13.81 17.69
CA THR A 11 -21.51 15.21 17.67
C THR A 11 -20.33 16.18 17.59
N LEU A 12 -19.31 15.99 18.43
CA LEU A 12 -18.10 16.80 18.37
C LEU A 12 -17.41 16.71 17.00
N PHE A 13 -17.32 15.50 16.43
CA PHE A 13 -16.76 15.35 15.10
C PHE A 13 -17.60 16.03 14.01
N GLN A 14 -18.93 16.15 14.19
CA GLN A 14 -19.80 16.86 13.23
C GLN A 14 -19.43 18.34 13.17
N GLU A 15 -19.11 18.93 14.33
CA GLU A 15 -18.64 20.32 14.44
C GLU A 15 -17.23 20.49 13.87
N LEU A 16 -16.35 19.51 14.05
CA LEU A 16 -14.96 19.58 13.56
C LEU A 16 -14.80 19.27 12.06
N TRP A 17 -15.75 18.54 11.46
CA TRP A 17 -15.64 18.08 10.08
C TRP A 17 -15.44 19.20 9.04
N PRO A 18 -16.17 20.33 9.07
CA PRO A 18 -15.95 21.43 8.13
C PRO A 18 -14.51 21.95 8.13
N VAL A 19 -13.90 22.04 9.31
CA VAL A 19 -12.50 22.45 9.47
C VAL A 19 -11.55 21.42 8.84
N ILE A 20 -11.73 20.14 9.16
CA ILE A 20 -10.88 19.06 8.64
C ILE A 20 -11.01 18.96 7.12
N SER A 21 -12.23 19.07 6.60
CA SER A 21 -12.50 19.08 5.17
C SER A 21 -11.80 20.26 4.48
N HIS A 22 -11.87 21.45 5.06
CA HIS A 22 -11.20 22.64 4.51
C HIS A 22 -9.67 22.51 4.54
N LEU A 23 -9.10 21.93 5.60
CA LEU A 23 -7.66 21.65 5.66
C LEU A 23 -7.20 20.74 4.52
N LEU A 24 -7.98 19.70 4.19
CA LEU A 24 -7.71 18.85 3.02
C LEU A 24 -7.86 19.60 1.69
N ASP A 25 -8.79 20.55 1.58
CA ASP A 25 -8.97 21.33 0.35
C ASP A 25 -7.77 22.23 0.06
N VAL A 26 -7.32 22.96 1.09
CA VAL A 26 -6.24 23.96 0.98
C VAL A 26 -4.87 23.31 1.00
N TYR A 27 -4.65 22.37 1.92
CA TYR A 27 -3.32 21.83 2.22
C TYR A 27 -3.17 20.34 1.95
N GLY A 28 -4.17 19.69 1.33
CA GLY A 28 -4.12 18.25 1.04
C GLY A 28 -2.99 17.82 0.09
N SER A 29 -2.39 18.73 -0.67
CA SER A 29 -1.19 18.46 -1.48
C SER A 29 0.07 18.28 -0.64
N LEU A 30 0.03 18.54 0.67
CA LEU A 30 1.11 18.23 1.59
C LEU A 30 0.87 16.84 2.19
N LEU A 31 1.68 15.86 1.78
CA LEU A 31 1.55 14.47 2.20
C LEU A 31 1.43 14.31 3.72
N VAL A 32 2.25 15.03 4.49
CA VAL A 32 2.26 14.97 5.96
C VAL A 32 0.90 15.30 6.57
N ILE A 33 0.19 16.28 6.00
CA ILE A 33 -1.14 16.70 6.48
C ILE A 33 -2.16 15.65 6.12
N SER A 34 -2.15 15.19 4.86
CA SER A 34 -3.04 14.15 4.36
C SER A 34 -2.88 12.86 5.17
N GLU A 35 -1.65 12.42 5.46
CA GLU A 35 -1.41 11.27 6.33
C GLU A 35 -1.93 11.48 7.75
N SER A 36 -1.72 12.65 8.32
CA SER A 36 -2.12 12.94 9.71
C SER A 36 -3.64 12.94 9.85
N ILE A 37 -4.34 13.57 8.90
CA ILE A 37 -5.80 13.56 8.83
C ILE A 37 -6.29 12.13 8.58
N CYS A 38 -5.70 11.38 7.66
CA CYS A 38 -6.06 9.99 7.41
C CYS A 38 -5.87 9.09 8.64
N LYS A 39 -4.76 9.24 9.38
CA LYS A 39 -4.51 8.53 10.66
C LYS A 39 -5.59 8.86 11.68
N PHE A 40 -5.97 10.14 11.80
CA PHE A 40 -7.08 10.57 12.66
C PHE A 40 -8.41 9.95 12.24
N LEU A 41 -8.79 10.03 10.96
CA LEU A 41 -10.04 9.46 10.44
C LEU A 41 -10.10 7.94 10.65
N LYS A 42 -9.01 7.21 10.41
CA LYS A 42 -8.94 5.78 10.67
C LYS A 42 -9.14 5.45 12.15
N ALA A 43 -8.56 6.25 13.05
CA ALA A 43 -8.76 6.08 14.48
C ALA A 43 -10.22 6.30 14.88
N LEU A 44 -10.90 7.31 14.32
CA LEU A 44 -12.33 7.55 14.54
C LEU A 44 -13.17 6.36 14.07
N PHE A 45 -12.95 5.89 12.84
CA PHE A 45 -13.65 4.72 12.29
C PHE A 45 -13.50 3.50 13.18
N ASN A 46 -12.27 3.16 13.58
CA ASN A 46 -12.01 1.99 14.42
C ASN A 46 -12.62 2.12 15.84
N SER A 47 -12.67 3.34 16.37
CA SER A 47 -13.14 3.59 17.74
C SER A 47 -14.66 3.62 17.83
N TYR A 48 -15.33 4.24 16.85
CA TYR A 48 -16.77 4.50 16.91
C TYR A 48 -17.60 3.63 15.96
N ARG A 49 -16.97 2.95 14.99
CA ARG A 49 -17.57 1.93 14.12
C ARG A 49 -18.90 2.35 13.52
N GLU A 50 -19.99 1.64 13.80
CA GLU A 50 -21.32 1.86 13.22
C GLU A 50 -21.88 3.25 13.51
N HIS A 51 -21.45 3.91 14.61
CA HIS A 51 -21.83 5.30 14.88
C HIS A 51 -21.29 6.29 13.84
N MET A 52 -20.22 5.94 13.12
CA MET A 52 -19.66 6.77 12.04
C MET A 52 -20.48 6.69 10.73
N LEU A 53 -21.51 5.83 10.68
CA LEU A 53 -22.33 5.64 9.48
C LEU A 53 -22.92 6.95 8.95
N VAL A 54 -23.31 7.87 9.85
CA VAL A 54 -23.88 9.18 9.49
C VAL A 54 -22.93 10.05 8.67
N PHE A 55 -21.62 9.82 8.77
CA PHE A 55 -20.60 10.56 8.03
C PHE A 55 -20.18 9.91 6.73
N LEU A 56 -20.56 8.64 6.53
CA LEU A 56 -20.06 7.87 5.41
C LEU A 56 -20.21 8.57 4.05
N PRO A 57 -21.36 9.19 3.70
CA PRO A 57 -21.49 9.87 2.41
C PRO A 57 -20.50 11.01 2.22
N LEU A 58 -20.28 11.83 3.26
CA LEU A 58 -19.37 12.97 3.22
C LEU A 58 -17.91 12.53 3.19
N LEU A 59 -17.55 11.54 4.03
CA LEU A 59 -16.20 11.02 4.12
C LEU A 59 -15.81 10.24 2.88
N ALA A 60 -16.70 9.39 2.35
CA ALA A 60 -16.44 8.64 1.13
C ALA A 60 -16.13 9.58 -0.03
N GLU A 61 -16.98 10.57 -0.30
CA GLU A 61 -16.75 11.52 -1.39
C GLU A 61 -15.42 12.29 -1.20
N LYS A 62 -15.13 12.74 0.02
CA LYS A 62 -13.89 13.47 0.30
C LYS A 62 -12.64 12.61 0.09
N LEU A 63 -12.65 11.36 0.57
CA LEU A 63 -11.52 10.43 0.40
C LEU A 63 -11.24 10.18 -1.08
N VAL A 64 -12.28 9.98 -1.89
CA VAL A 64 -12.12 9.78 -3.33
C VAL A 64 -11.55 11.03 -4.01
N LEU A 65 -12.14 12.20 -3.76
CA LEU A 65 -11.67 13.46 -4.36
C LEU A 65 -10.22 13.76 -3.98
N CYS A 66 -9.84 13.53 -2.72
CA CYS A 66 -8.47 13.71 -2.29
C CYS A 66 -7.51 12.71 -2.95
N PHE A 67 -7.90 11.44 -3.09
CA PHE A 67 -7.10 10.45 -3.80
C PHE A 67 -6.92 10.80 -5.27
N GLU A 68 -8.01 11.16 -5.97
CA GLU A 68 -7.96 11.57 -7.39
C GLU A 68 -7.07 12.81 -7.61
N LYS A 69 -7.05 13.73 -6.65
CA LYS A 69 -6.27 14.97 -6.73
C LYS A 69 -4.78 14.78 -6.40
N THR A 70 -4.47 13.94 -5.41
CA THR A 70 -3.13 13.89 -4.79
C THR A 70 -2.40 12.57 -5.01
N GLU A 71 -3.14 11.51 -5.33
CA GLU A 71 -2.61 10.17 -5.58
C GLU A 71 -1.96 9.50 -4.36
N TYR A 72 -2.20 10.02 -3.15
CA TYR A 72 -1.62 9.48 -1.92
C TYR A 72 -2.33 8.22 -1.41
N GLY A 73 -1.56 7.17 -1.12
CA GLY A 73 -2.05 5.88 -0.64
C GLY A 73 -2.85 5.96 0.68
N CYS A 74 -2.56 6.97 1.52
CA CYS A 74 -3.25 7.14 2.80
C CYS A 74 -4.78 7.27 2.67
N PHE A 75 -5.30 7.76 1.54
CA PHE A 75 -6.75 7.84 1.29
C PHE A 75 -7.36 6.46 0.98
N LEU A 76 -6.64 5.60 0.25
CA LEU A 76 -7.01 4.20 0.03
C LEU A 76 -6.98 3.42 1.35
N TRP A 77 -5.97 3.67 2.19
CA TRP A 77 -5.81 3.02 3.49
C TRP A 77 -6.97 3.29 4.45
N VAL A 78 -7.46 4.54 4.50
CA VAL A 78 -8.65 4.90 5.28
C VAL A 78 -9.91 4.32 4.64
N SER A 79 -10.01 4.36 3.31
CA SER A 79 -11.12 3.75 2.58
C SER A 79 -11.29 2.26 2.90
N GLY A 80 -10.20 1.51 3.03
CA GLY A 80 -10.24 0.11 3.47
C GLY A 80 -10.81 -0.06 4.89
N ALA A 81 -10.58 0.91 5.79
CA ALA A 81 -11.23 0.91 7.10
C ALA A 81 -12.74 1.14 7.01
N CYS A 82 -13.19 2.04 6.13
CA CYS A 82 -14.61 2.23 5.84
C CYS A 82 -15.26 0.93 5.35
N ILE A 83 -14.62 0.24 4.39
CA ILE A 83 -15.11 -1.04 3.87
C ILE A 83 -15.27 -2.05 5.01
N ARG A 84 -14.22 -2.31 5.79
CA ARG A 84 -14.26 -3.29 6.90
C ARG A 84 -15.40 -3.08 7.89
N ILE A 85 -15.76 -1.83 8.15
CA ILE A 85 -16.80 -1.49 9.14
C ILE A 85 -18.19 -1.57 8.51
N PHE A 86 -18.37 -1.06 7.30
CA PHE A 86 -19.70 -0.84 6.71
C PHE A 86 -20.12 -1.89 5.67
N SER A 87 -19.32 -2.94 5.45
CA SER A 87 -19.70 -4.06 4.57
C SER A 87 -20.60 -5.12 5.24
N ASN A 88 -20.76 -5.10 6.56
CA ASN A 88 -21.52 -6.10 7.29
C ASN A 88 -23.04 -5.99 7.03
N ALA A 89 -23.63 -7.05 6.49
CA ALA A 89 -25.06 -7.11 6.14
C ALA A 89 -26.00 -7.12 7.35
N GLU A 90 -25.51 -7.49 8.53
CA GLU A 90 -26.32 -7.49 9.77
C GLU A 90 -26.46 -6.07 10.35
N THR A 91 -25.47 -5.20 10.14
CA THR A 91 -25.43 -3.87 10.74
C THR A 91 -25.66 -2.74 9.74
N CYS A 92 -25.47 -2.98 8.44
CA CYS A 92 -25.59 -1.97 7.40
C CYS A 92 -26.66 -2.33 6.37
N SER A 93 -27.43 -1.32 5.96
CA SER A 93 -28.44 -1.47 4.91
C SER A 93 -27.82 -1.81 3.55
N GLU A 94 -28.60 -2.42 2.66
CA GLU A 94 -28.13 -2.72 1.30
C GLU A 94 -27.73 -1.45 0.54
N ASN A 95 -28.44 -0.33 0.76
CA ASN A 95 -28.09 0.96 0.16
C ASN A 95 -26.72 1.47 0.64
N THR A 96 -26.40 1.29 1.92
CA THR A 96 -25.09 1.62 2.48
C THR A 96 -24.01 0.78 1.82
N ARG A 97 -24.22 -0.54 1.74
CA ARG A 97 -23.26 -1.47 1.13
C ARG A 97 -23.04 -1.18 -0.35
N ALA A 98 -24.11 -0.86 -1.08
CA ALA A 98 -24.02 -0.42 -2.48
C ALA A 98 -23.22 0.88 -2.63
N SER A 99 -23.43 1.85 -1.73
CA SER A 99 -22.66 3.10 -1.72
C SER A 99 -21.18 2.87 -1.42
N ILE A 100 -20.87 1.94 -0.50
CA ILE A 100 -19.49 1.51 -0.20
C ILE A 100 -18.82 0.95 -1.46
N TRP A 101 -19.54 0.09 -2.18
CA TRP A 101 -19.02 -0.48 -3.41
C TRP A 101 -18.77 0.60 -4.49
N GLN A 102 -19.71 1.52 -4.70
CA GLN A 102 -19.58 2.58 -5.70
C GLN A 102 -18.34 3.46 -5.50
N PHE A 103 -18.03 3.89 -4.28
CA PHE A 103 -16.83 4.72 -4.06
C PHE A 103 -15.54 3.89 -4.12
N THR A 104 -15.59 2.60 -3.76
CA THR A 104 -14.47 1.66 -3.96
C THR A 104 -14.15 1.51 -5.45
N GLU A 105 -15.19 1.37 -6.28
CA GLU A 105 -15.07 1.29 -7.75
C GLU A 105 -14.39 2.54 -8.33
N ARG A 106 -14.78 3.73 -7.86
CA ARG A 106 -14.16 5.00 -8.28
C ARG A 106 -12.67 5.08 -7.91
N GLN A 107 -12.27 4.61 -6.74
CA GLN A 107 -10.85 4.54 -6.35
C GLN A 107 -10.05 3.51 -7.16
N CYS A 108 -10.66 2.37 -7.52
CA CYS A 108 -10.03 1.42 -8.45
C CYS A 108 -9.78 2.07 -9.81
N LEU A 109 -10.76 2.78 -10.37
CA LEU A 109 -10.62 3.50 -11.64
C LEU A 109 -9.52 4.58 -11.58
N ALA A 110 -9.47 5.35 -10.50
CA ALA A 110 -8.41 6.33 -10.26
C ALA A 110 -7.03 5.65 -10.22
N MET A 111 -6.90 4.53 -9.50
CA MET A 111 -5.64 3.78 -9.44
C MET A 111 -5.21 3.23 -10.80
N PHE A 112 -6.14 2.73 -11.63
CA PHE A 112 -5.80 2.29 -12.97
C PHE A 112 -5.32 3.44 -13.86
N SER A 113 -5.88 4.63 -13.71
CA SER A 113 -5.39 5.83 -14.38
C SER A 113 -3.94 6.14 -14.00
N ILE A 114 -3.61 6.04 -12.70
CA ILE A 114 -2.24 6.23 -12.18
C ILE A 114 -1.29 5.17 -12.76
N LEU A 115 -1.65 3.88 -12.69
CA LEU A 115 -0.83 2.77 -13.18
C LEU A 115 -0.60 2.79 -14.70
N ASN A 116 -1.47 3.44 -15.47
CA ASN A 116 -1.28 3.61 -16.91
C ASN A 116 -0.18 4.62 -17.28
N ARG A 117 0.19 5.52 -16.36
CA ARG A 117 1.21 6.57 -16.59
C ARG A 117 2.44 6.45 -15.68
N THR A 118 2.35 5.70 -14.60
CA THR A 118 3.39 5.59 -13.58
C THR A 118 3.79 4.14 -13.37
N ASN A 119 5.10 3.87 -13.30
CA ASN A 119 5.61 2.54 -12.99
C ASN A 119 5.32 2.22 -11.50
N PRO A 120 4.81 1.02 -11.14
CA PRO A 120 4.59 0.65 -9.74
C PRO A 120 5.79 0.86 -8.82
N LYS A 121 7.02 0.73 -9.35
CA LYS A 121 8.26 0.96 -8.60
C LYS A 121 8.43 2.40 -8.10
N GLU A 122 7.77 3.37 -8.73
CA GLU A 122 7.84 4.79 -8.38
C GLU A 122 6.80 5.18 -7.30
N ILE A 123 5.76 4.36 -7.13
CA ILE A 123 4.65 4.59 -6.18
C ILE A 123 4.36 3.34 -5.30
N PRO A 124 5.39 2.73 -4.70
CA PRO A 124 5.24 1.43 -4.03
C PRO A 124 4.30 1.48 -2.81
N ASP A 125 4.25 2.59 -2.10
CA ASP A 125 3.34 2.85 -0.98
C ASP A 125 1.86 2.92 -1.42
N VAL A 126 1.60 3.62 -2.53
CA VAL A 126 0.25 3.71 -3.12
C VAL A 126 -0.23 2.33 -3.58
N VAL A 127 0.68 1.54 -4.17
CA VAL A 127 0.38 0.16 -4.58
C VAL A 127 0.09 -0.73 -3.36
N ASP A 128 0.87 -0.62 -2.28
CA ASP A 128 0.61 -1.35 -1.02
C ASP A 128 -0.81 -1.05 -0.50
N ASP A 129 -1.15 0.23 -0.34
CA ASP A 129 -2.45 0.64 0.17
C ASP A 129 -3.61 0.28 -0.78
N PHE A 130 -3.38 0.29 -2.09
CA PHE A 130 -4.35 -0.19 -3.08
C PHE A 130 -4.65 -1.67 -2.93
N PHE A 131 -3.64 -2.52 -2.83
CA PHE A 131 -3.88 -3.96 -2.68
C PHE A 131 -4.47 -4.30 -1.30
N ARG A 132 -4.16 -3.54 -0.26
CA ARG A 132 -4.86 -3.65 1.04
C ARG A 132 -6.34 -3.27 0.94
N LEU A 133 -6.66 -2.18 0.22
CA LEU A 133 -8.04 -1.81 -0.07
C LEU A 133 -8.77 -2.94 -0.83
N LEU A 134 -8.12 -3.55 -1.82
CA LEU A 134 -8.70 -4.65 -2.59
C LEU A 134 -8.93 -5.92 -1.74
N ILE A 135 -8.05 -6.21 -0.77
CA ILE A 135 -8.25 -7.31 0.19
C ILE A 135 -9.49 -7.03 1.05
N ASP A 136 -9.63 -5.80 1.57
CA ASP A 136 -10.82 -5.41 2.34
C ASP A 136 -12.10 -5.49 1.47
N ALA A 137 -12.03 -5.04 0.21
CA ALA A 137 -13.13 -5.10 -0.73
C ALA A 137 -13.51 -6.53 -1.12
N LEU A 138 -12.53 -7.42 -1.28
CA LEU A 138 -12.78 -8.84 -1.56
C LEU A 138 -13.49 -9.49 -0.36
N PHE A 139 -13.10 -9.17 0.86
CA PHE A 139 -13.75 -9.69 2.06
C PHE A 139 -15.18 -9.13 2.24
N GLY A 140 -15.35 -7.81 2.14
CA GLY A 140 -16.62 -7.14 2.40
C GLY A 140 -17.63 -7.17 1.25
N HIS A 141 -17.14 -7.21 0.00
CA HIS A 141 -17.93 -7.07 -1.23
C HIS A 141 -17.51 -8.07 -2.32
N SER A 142 -17.12 -9.30 -1.95
CA SER A 142 -16.69 -10.37 -2.88
C SER A 142 -17.55 -10.50 -4.13
N VAL A 143 -18.88 -10.56 -3.98
CA VAL A 143 -19.81 -10.71 -5.12
C VAL A 143 -19.68 -9.53 -6.08
N CYS A 144 -19.63 -8.30 -5.56
CA CYS A 144 -19.50 -7.10 -6.39
C CYS A 144 -18.14 -7.05 -7.08
N LEU A 145 -17.04 -7.32 -6.36
CA LEU A 145 -15.68 -7.26 -6.92
C LEU A 145 -15.46 -8.31 -7.99
N ILE A 146 -15.85 -9.56 -7.73
CA ILE A 146 -15.62 -10.68 -8.66
C ILE A 146 -16.52 -10.59 -9.90
N THR A 147 -17.76 -10.11 -9.76
CA THR A 147 -18.66 -9.97 -10.93
C THR A 147 -18.47 -8.64 -11.69
N SER A 148 -17.68 -7.72 -11.15
CA SER A 148 -17.40 -6.42 -11.77
C SER A 148 -16.56 -6.55 -13.06
N SER A 149 -16.80 -5.63 -13.98
CA SER A 149 -15.96 -5.41 -15.17
C SER A 149 -14.52 -5.01 -14.81
N LEU A 150 -14.27 -4.53 -13.58
CA LEU A 150 -12.94 -4.14 -13.12
C LEU A 150 -12.03 -5.33 -12.82
N LEU A 151 -12.56 -6.55 -12.64
CA LEU A 151 -11.75 -7.71 -12.24
C LEU A 151 -10.56 -7.95 -13.17
N ASP A 152 -10.77 -7.78 -14.48
CA ASP A 152 -9.70 -7.93 -15.47
C ASP A 152 -8.57 -6.92 -15.26
N LEU A 153 -8.93 -5.65 -15.03
CA LEU A 153 -7.98 -4.57 -14.77
C LEU A 153 -7.25 -4.77 -13.43
N ILE A 154 -7.93 -5.28 -12.40
CA ILE A 154 -7.34 -5.61 -11.10
C ILE A 154 -6.25 -6.69 -11.26
N VAL A 155 -6.51 -7.73 -12.05
CA VAL A 155 -5.53 -8.80 -12.29
C VAL A 155 -4.36 -8.30 -13.14
N GLN A 156 -4.61 -7.43 -14.13
CA GLN A 156 -3.54 -6.76 -14.88
C GLN A 156 -2.69 -5.86 -13.97
N ALA A 157 -3.30 -5.06 -13.10
CA ALA A 157 -2.60 -4.25 -12.11
C ALA A 157 -1.73 -5.10 -11.18
N SER A 158 -2.23 -6.28 -10.78
CA SER A 158 -1.46 -7.26 -9.99
C SER A 158 -0.22 -7.71 -10.75
N LEU A 159 -0.35 -8.06 -12.04
CA LEU A 159 0.77 -8.51 -12.88
C LEU A 159 1.88 -7.47 -13.02
N VAL A 160 1.53 -6.20 -13.25
CA VAL A 160 2.53 -5.12 -13.37
C VAL A 160 3.18 -4.85 -12.00
N SER A 161 2.41 -4.96 -10.92
CA SER A 161 2.89 -4.76 -9.54
C SER A 161 3.79 -5.89 -9.02
N LEU A 162 3.77 -7.08 -9.64
CA LEU A 162 4.77 -8.13 -9.38
C LEU A 162 6.20 -7.73 -9.81
N SER A 163 6.41 -6.55 -10.42
CA SER A 163 7.75 -6.02 -10.66
C SER A 163 8.39 -5.37 -9.42
N LEU A 164 7.64 -5.18 -8.34
CA LEU A 164 8.10 -4.55 -7.10
C LEU A 164 9.23 -5.35 -6.42
N GLU A 165 10.16 -4.60 -5.81
CA GLU A 165 11.34 -5.15 -5.10
C GLU A 165 11.34 -4.80 -3.61
N LEU A 166 10.32 -4.09 -3.14
CA LEU A 166 10.12 -3.79 -1.72
C LEU A 166 9.20 -4.85 -1.08
N PRO A 167 9.51 -5.35 0.13
CA PRO A 167 8.75 -6.42 0.75
C PRO A 167 7.27 -6.12 0.96
N ASP A 168 6.94 -5.05 1.69
CA ASP A 168 5.56 -4.80 2.14
C ASP A 168 4.57 -4.63 0.98
N PRO A 169 4.86 -3.80 -0.05
CA PRO A 169 3.97 -3.65 -1.20
C PRO A 169 3.78 -4.95 -2.00
N LEU A 170 4.88 -5.70 -2.22
CA LEU A 170 4.82 -6.96 -2.96
C LEU A 170 4.03 -8.02 -2.18
N ILE A 171 4.19 -8.06 -0.85
CA ILE A 171 3.41 -8.95 0.02
C ILE A 171 1.91 -8.67 -0.11
N SER A 172 1.50 -7.40 -0.11
CA SER A 172 0.08 -7.04 -0.30
C SER A 172 -0.47 -7.49 -1.64
N VAL A 173 0.30 -7.36 -2.74
CA VAL A 173 -0.08 -7.90 -4.07
C VAL A 173 -0.26 -9.42 -4.01
N LEU A 174 0.70 -10.13 -3.40
CA LEU A 174 0.68 -11.59 -3.31
C LEU A 174 -0.44 -12.11 -2.41
N HIS A 175 -0.74 -11.42 -1.31
CA HIS A 175 -1.87 -11.72 -0.43
C HIS A 175 -3.19 -11.56 -1.16
N PHE A 176 -3.39 -10.45 -1.87
CA PHE A 176 -4.57 -10.25 -2.71
C PHE A 176 -4.73 -11.37 -3.74
N LEU A 177 -3.67 -11.72 -4.48
CA LEU A 177 -3.71 -12.79 -5.48
C LEU A 177 -4.08 -14.14 -4.87
N ARG A 178 -3.51 -14.48 -3.70
CA ARG A 178 -3.83 -15.71 -2.97
C ARG A 178 -5.28 -15.72 -2.51
N ASP A 179 -5.76 -14.62 -1.95
CA ASP A 179 -7.11 -14.52 -1.41
C ASP A 179 -8.14 -14.55 -2.55
N LEU A 180 -7.85 -13.93 -3.70
CA LEU A 180 -8.66 -14.07 -4.92
C LEU A 180 -8.68 -15.52 -5.42
N LEU A 181 -7.52 -16.19 -5.50
CA LEU A 181 -7.42 -17.60 -5.89
C LEU A 181 -8.17 -18.53 -4.93
N SER A 182 -8.37 -18.16 -3.66
CA SER A 182 -9.12 -19.00 -2.72
C SER A 182 -10.57 -19.25 -3.19
N TYR A 183 -11.16 -18.34 -3.97
CA TYR A 183 -12.48 -18.51 -4.59
C TYR A 183 -12.49 -19.51 -5.74
N SER A 184 -11.32 -19.88 -6.30
CA SER A 184 -11.23 -20.90 -7.37
C SER A 184 -11.46 -22.32 -6.83
N VAL A 185 -11.29 -22.54 -5.53
CA VAL A 185 -11.39 -23.85 -4.88
C VAL A 185 -12.76 -24.01 -4.23
N SER A 186 -13.35 -25.20 -4.35
CA SER A 186 -14.67 -25.46 -3.77
C SER A 186 -14.52 -25.73 -2.28
N SER A 187 -15.05 -24.84 -1.42
CA SER A 187 -15.24 -25.18 -0.02
C SER A 187 -16.47 -26.08 0.10
N ALA A 188 -16.28 -27.30 0.60
CA ALA A 188 -17.36 -28.27 0.81
C ALA A 188 -18.47 -27.80 1.78
N LEU A 189 -18.31 -26.61 2.39
CA LEU A 189 -19.22 -26.06 3.39
C LEU A 189 -20.15 -24.96 2.85
N THR A 190 -20.01 -24.52 1.59
CA THR A 190 -20.78 -23.40 1.02
C THR A 190 -21.24 -23.69 -0.41
N PHE A 191 -22.20 -24.61 -0.55
CA PHE A 191 -22.85 -24.91 -1.83
C PHE A 191 -24.05 -23.98 -2.07
N SER A 192 -23.80 -22.72 -2.46
CA SER A 192 -24.83 -21.82 -2.99
C SER A 192 -24.61 -21.61 -4.49
N GLU A 193 -25.66 -21.31 -5.26
CA GLU A 193 -25.51 -21.00 -6.70
C GLU A 193 -24.57 -19.82 -6.93
N THR A 194 -24.61 -18.82 -6.04
CA THR A 194 -23.69 -17.68 -6.05
C THR A 194 -22.24 -18.11 -5.87
N SER A 195 -21.93 -19.04 -4.96
CA SER A 195 -20.54 -19.47 -4.74
C SER A 195 -19.96 -20.18 -5.97
N LEU A 196 -20.76 -20.98 -6.68
CA LEU A 196 -20.36 -21.63 -7.93
C LEU A 196 -20.13 -20.63 -9.07
N GLN A 197 -20.97 -19.59 -9.17
CA GLN A 197 -20.80 -18.52 -10.15
C GLN A 197 -19.49 -17.77 -9.92
N LEU A 198 -19.21 -17.34 -8.68
CA LEU A 198 -17.97 -16.64 -8.33
C LEU A 198 -16.74 -17.50 -8.63
N GLN A 199 -16.81 -18.79 -8.26
CA GLN A 199 -15.75 -19.75 -8.57
C GLN A 199 -15.48 -19.84 -10.07
N THR A 200 -16.52 -19.91 -10.90
CA THR A 200 -16.38 -20.00 -12.36
C THR A 200 -15.71 -18.75 -12.91
N ILE A 201 -16.10 -17.55 -12.44
CA ILE A 201 -15.53 -16.29 -12.88
C ILE A 201 -14.04 -16.20 -12.52
N VAL A 202 -13.69 -16.45 -11.26
CA VAL A 202 -12.30 -16.45 -10.80
C VAL A 202 -11.49 -17.51 -11.54
N ARG A 203 -12.06 -18.70 -11.77
CA ARG A 203 -11.38 -19.75 -12.52
C ARG A 203 -11.05 -19.32 -13.95
N ASN A 204 -12.00 -18.73 -14.66
CA ASN A 204 -11.75 -18.28 -16.02
C ASN A 204 -10.72 -17.13 -16.05
N MET A 205 -10.79 -16.22 -15.08
CA MET A 205 -9.87 -15.09 -14.98
C MET A 205 -8.43 -15.55 -14.69
N MET A 206 -8.24 -16.44 -13.72
CA MET A 206 -6.92 -16.95 -13.37
C MET A 206 -6.35 -17.86 -14.46
N GLN A 207 -7.19 -18.59 -15.21
CA GLN A 207 -6.77 -19.36 -16.38
C GLN A 207 -6.27 -18.44 -17.51
N LYS A 208 -6.99 -17.33 -17.79
CA LYS A 208 -6.59 -16.34 -18.80
C LYS A 208 -5.18 -15.78 -18.57
N TYR A 209 -4.82 -15.53 -17.31
CA TYR A 209 -3.54 -14.93 -16.92
C TYR A 209 -2.51 -15.93 -16.36
N ASN A 210 -2.78 -17.24 -16.46
CA ASN A 210 -1.98 -18.27 -15.81
C ASN A 210 -0.51 -18.25 -16.23
N GLN A 211 -0.22 -18.16 -17.54
CA GLN A 211 1.15 -18.10 -18.06
C GLN A 211 1.89 -16.85 -17.54
N GLN A 212 1.25 -15.68 -17.58
CA GLN A 212 1.88 -14.42 -17.15
C GLN A 212 2.16 -14.44 -15.65
N LEU A 213 1.21 -14.91 -14.83
CA LEU A 213 1.39 -15.02 -13.39
C LEU A 213 2.54 -15.98 -13.04
N ILE A 214 2.57 -17.16 -13.65
CA ILE A 214 3.65 -18.14 -13.44
C ILE A 214 4.98 -17.53 -13.86
N THR A 215 5.04 -16.90 -15.04
CA THR A 215 6.27 -16.28 -15.55
C THR A 215 6.76 -15.22 -14.57
N SER A 216 5.93 -14.23 -14.23
CA SER A 216 6.31 -13.12 -13.34
C SER A 216 6.72 -13.59 -11.96
N ILE A 217 5.97 -14.50 -11.34
CA ILE A 217 6.29 -15.02 -10.00
C ILE A 217 7.57 -15.85 -10.04
N PHE A 218 7.75 -16.71 -11.02
CA PHE A 218 8.92 -17.59 -11.11
C PHE A 218 10.20 -16.80 -11.42
N TYR A 219 10.13 -15.83 -12.33
CA TYR A 219 11.21 -14.86 -12.55
C TYR A 219 11.51 -14.05 -11.30
N GLY A 220 10.47 -13.55 -10.62
CA GLY A 220 10.60 -12.81 -9.38
C GLY A 220 11.32 -13.62 -8.31
N LEU A 221 10.85 -14.83 -8.04
CA LEU A 221 11.45 -15.78 -7.10
C LEU A 221 12.92 -16.06 -7.39
N VAL A 222 13.34 -16.05 -8.66
CA VAL A 222 14.73 -16.27 -9.04
C VAL A 222 15.57 -15.00 -8.94
N TYR A 223 15.11 -13.87 -9.48
CA TYR A 223 15.97 -12.71 -9.74
C TYR A 223 15.73 -11.51 -8.82
N SER A 224 14.49 -11.17 -8.50
CA SER A 224 14.16 -9.85 -7.93
C SER A 224 13.49 -9.90 -6.56
N PHE A 225 12.68 -10.91 -6.27
CA PHE A 225 11.86 -10.94 -5.05
C PHE A 225 12.72 -10.97 -3.78
N PRO A 226 12.43 -10.07 -2.81
CA PRO A 226 12.99 -10.14 -1.47
C PRO A 226 12.74 -11.50 -0.84
N ARG A 227 13.64 -11.90 0.07
CA ARG A 227 13.53 -13.20 0.76
C ARG A 227 12.22 -13.34 1.53
N ASP A 228 11.74 -12.24 2.11
CA ASP A 228 10.53 -12.22 2.93
C ASP A 228 9.27 -12.48 2.10
N CYS A 229 9.29 -12.22 0.79
CA CYS A 229 8.16 -12.46 -0.12
C CYS A 229 8.13 -13.89 -0.67
N VAL A 230 9.21 -14.68 -0.51
CA VAL A 230 9.32 -16.03 -1.09
C VAL A 230 8.22 -16.98 -0.60
N PRO A 231 7.85 -17.02 0.70
CA PRO A 231 6.77 -17.87 1.17
C PRO A 231 5.42 -17.56 0.50
N ASP A 232 5.05 -16.28 0.41
CA ASP A 232 3.79 -15.83 -0.19
C ASP A 232 3.76 -16.07 -1.69
N ALA A 233 4.84 -15.75 -2.40
CA ALA A 233 4.99 -15.99 -3.83
C ALA A 233 4.91 -17.50 -4.17
N SER A 234 5.55 -18.34 -3.35
CA SER A 234 5.45 -19.80 -3.46
C SER A 234 4.02 -20.29 -3.19
N GLY A 235 3.30 -19.63 -2.28
CA GLY A 235 1.90 -19.90 -1.99
C GLY A 235 1.01 -19.67 -3.22
N VAL A 236 1.11 -18.50 -3.85
CA VAL A 236 0.35 -18.17 -5.06
C VAL A 236 0.67 -19.15 -6.20
N LEU A 237 1.95 -19.45 -6.43
CA LEU A 237 2.37 -20.41 -7.46
C LEU A 237 1.79 -21.80 -7.22
N LEU A 238 1.79 -22.26 -5.96
CA LEU A 238 1.18 -23.55 -5.62
C LEU A 238 -0.33 -23.55 -5.85
N SER A 239 -1.05 -22.50 -5.45
CA SER A 239 -2.49 -22.40 -5.66
C SER A 239 -2.86 -22.42 -7.16
N LEU A 240 -2.02 -21.83 -8.02
CA LEU A 240 -2.20 -21.94 -9.47
C LEU A 240 -2.04 -23.38 -9.96
N ILE A 241 -1.02 -24.11 -9.49
CA ILE A 241 -0.79 -25.51 -9.85
C ILE A 241 -1.90 -26.42 -9.30
N GLU A 242 -2.36 -26.19 -8.06
CA GLU A 242 -3.48 -26.93 -7.47
C GLU A 242 -4.77 -26.72 -8.28
N THR A 243 -4.99 -25.53 -8.81
CA THR A 243 -6.20 -25.20 -9.59
C THR A 243 -6.10 -25.67 -11.05
N TYR A 244 -4.95 -25.51 -11.70
CA TYR A 244 -4.71 -25.82 -13.12
C TYR A 244 -3.44 -26.66 -13.29
N SER A 245 -3.43 -27.88 -12.76
CA SER A 245 -2.21 -28.69 -12.70
C SER A 245 -1.51 -28.85 -14.04
N GLU A 246 -2.20 -29.34 -15.07
CA GLU A 246 -1.59 -29.62 -16.37
C GLU A 246 -1.11 -28.32 -17.05
N ASP A 247 -1.98 -27.32 -17.15
CA ASP A 247 -1.67 -26.03 -17.78
C ASP A 247 -0.54 -25.30 -17.03
N SER A 248 -0.57 -25.28 -15.69
CA SER A 248 0.44 -24.58 -14.90
C SER A 248 1.81 -25.25 -15.02
N ILE A 249 1.88 -26.59 -15.02
CA ILE A 249 3.15 -27.30 -15.20
C ILE A 249 3.69 -27.07 -16.61
N LYS A 250 2.83 -27.09 -17.63
CA LYS A 250 3.20 -26.73 -19.00
C LYS A 250 3.76 -25.30 -19.08
N ASN A 251 3.09 -24.35 -18.42
CA ASN A 251 3.48 -22.94 -18.39
C ASN A 251 4.78 -22.68 -17.60
N ILE A 252 5.06 -23.48 -16.57
CA ILE A 252 6.38 -23.53 -15.92
C ILE A 252 7.42 -23.99 -16.95
N GLY A 253 7.13 -25.02 -17.76
CA GLY A 253 7.99 -25.46 -18.85
C GLY A 253 8.33 -24.35 -19.84
N VAL A 254 7.32 -23.60 -20.29
CA VAL A 254 7.50 -22.42 -21.16
C VAL A 254 8.36 -21.36 -20.47
N THR A 255 8.13 -21.12 -19.17
CA THR A 255 8.90 -20.16 -18.38
C THR A 255 10.37 -20.57 -18.26
N LEU A 256 10.65 -21.87 -18.08
CA LEU A 256 12.01 -22.42 -18.03
C LEU A 256 12.76 -22.23 -19.36
N ASP A 257 12.05 -22.26 -20.49
CA ASP A 257 12.64 -22.05 -21.81
C ASP A 257 13.07 -20.59 -22.06
N LEU A 258 12.58 -19.65 -21.25
CA LEU A 258 12.99 -18.23 -21.31
C LEU A 258 14.29 -17.94 -20.55
N PHE A 259 14.77 -18.88 -19.72
CA PHE A 259 16.07 -18.75 -19.05
C PHE A 259 17.20 -19.03 -20.06
N PRO A 260 18.41 -18.46 -19.88
CA PRO A 260 19.52 -18.72 -20.77
C PRO A 260 19.83 -20.22 -20.87
N SER A 261 19.92 -20.77 -22.08
CA SER A 261 20.12 -22.21 -22.32
C SER A 261 21.41 -22.78 -21.70
N GLU A 262 22.40 -21.92 -21.47
CA GLU A 262 23.65 -22.24 -20.78
C GLU A 262 23.47 -22.49 -19.27
N THR A 263 22.36 -22.01 -18.71
CA THR A 263 22.10 -22.03 -17.27
C THR A 263 21.23 -23.21 -16.82
N ILE A 264 20.57 -23.92 -17.74
CA ILE A 264 19.71 -25.08 -17.45
C ILE A 264 19.85 -26.11 -18.57
N SER A 265 20.22 -27.35 -18.24
CA SER A 265 20.25 -28.42 -19.23
C SER A 265 18.85 -28.95 -19.56
N SER A 266 18.65 -29.47 -20.78
CA SER A 266 17.39 -30.09 -21.20
C SER A 266 16.98 -31.28 -20.30
N GLN A 267 17.95 -31.97 -19.72
CA GLN A 267 17.71 -33.08 -18.79
C GLN A 267 17.18 -32.58 -17.44
N GLU A 268 17.77 -31.52 -16.88
CA GLU A 268 17.30 -30.89 -15.62
C GLU A 268 15.87 -30.36 -15.77
N ARG A 269 15.59 -29.68 -16.90
CA ARG A 269 14.26 -29.20 -17.24
C ARG A 269 13.25 -30.35 -17.29
N THR A 270 13.55 -31.37 -18.09
CA THR A 270 12.64 -32.53 -18.26
C THR A 270 12.39 -33.22 -16.92
N ARG A 271 13.45 -33.41 -16.12
CA ARG A 271 13.35 -34.01 -14.79
C ARG A 271 12.40 -33.23 -13.87
N LEU A 272 12.56 -31.90 -13.76
CA LEU A 272 11.69 -31.08 -12.92
C LEU A 272 10.23 -31.21 -13.35
N LEU A 273 9.94 -31.11 -14.66
CA LEU A 273 8.58 -31.20 -15.17
C LEU A 273 7.97 -32.58 -14.93
N THR A 274 8.74 -33.66 -15.13
CA THR A 274 8.29 -35.02 -14.81
C THR A 274 8.00 -35.19 -13.32
N ASP A 275 8.88 -34.69 -12.45
CA ASP A 275 8.71 -34.79 -11.00
C ASP A 275 7.48 -33.98 -10.51
N LEU A 276 7.23 -32.81 -11.09
CA LEU A 276 6.04 -31.99 -10.84
C LEU A 276 4.77 -32.69 -11.30
N THR A 277 4.73 -33.23 -12.53
CA THR A 277 3.57 -33.98 -13.06
C THR A 277 3.25 -35.19 -12.19
N ASN A 278 4.25 -35.98 -11.81
CA ASN A 278 4.07 -37.14 -10.95
C ASN A 278 3.54 -36.75 -9.56
N ALA A 279 4.06 -35.67 -8.97
CA ALA A 279 3.60 -35.17 -7.68
C ALA A 279 2.15 -34.66 -7.75
N ALA A 280 1.77 -33.99 -8.84
CA ALA A 280 0.41 -33.49 -9.03
C ALA A 280 -0.61 -34.61 -9.26
N MET A 281 -0.25 -35.66 -10.00
CA MET A 281 -1.07 -36.87 -10.15
C MET A 281 -1.35 -37.56 -8.80
N GLN A 282 -0.39 -37.48 -7.87
CA GLN A 282 -0.50 -38.03 -6.51
C GLN A 282 -1.11 -37.05 -5.51
N THR A 283 -1.52 -35.85 -5.95
CA THR A 283 -1.98 -34.73 -5.11
C THR A 283 -1.03 -34.39 -3.96
N ASP A 284 0.28 -34.62 -4.14
CA ASP A 284 1.32 -34.32 -3.16
C ASP A 284 1.79 -32.87 -3.29
N TRP A 285 0.92 -31.95 -2.85
CA TRP A 285 1.17 -30.51 -2.90
C TRP A 285 2.37 -30.08 -2.06
N LYS A 286 2.71 -30.85 -1.01
CA LYS A 286 3.91 -30.61 -0.19
C LYS A 286 5.18 -30.90 -1.00
N LYS A 287 5.20 -31.98 -1.77
CA LYS A 287 6.30 -32.30 -2.68
C LYS A 287 6.43 -31.28 -3.81
N ILE A 288 5.33 -30.83 -4.41
CA ILE A 288 5.37 -29.75 -5.43
C ILE A 288 6.03 -28.49 -4.86
N ARG A 289 5.59 -28.02 -3.70
CA ARG A 289 6.19 -26.85 -3.04
C ARG A 289 7.69 -27.02 -2.83
N ARG A 290 8.14 -28.19 -2.35
CA ARG A 290 9.57 -28.49 -2.14
C ARG A 290 10.34 -28.47 -3.46
N LEU A 291 9.83 -29.13 -4.51
CA LEU A 291 10.48 -29.16 -5.83
C LEU A 291 10.71 -27.75 -6.40
N LEU A 292 9.71 -26.86 -6.28
CA LEU A 292 9.84 -25.48 -6.75
C LEU A 292 10.85 -24.68 -5.92
N GLN A 293 10.78 -24.79 -4.58
CA GLN A 293 11.72 -24.11 -3.69
C GLN A 293 13.17 -24.58 -3.89
N ASP A 294 13.37 -25.90 -3.99
CA ASP A 294 14.68 -26.50 -4.24
C ASP A 294 15.24 -26.04 -5.58
N TRP A 295 14.39 -25.99 -6.61
CA TRP A 295 14.79 -25.52 -7.93
C TRP A 295 15.19 -24.04 -7.92
N VAL A 296 14.37 -23.17 -7.31
CA VAL A 296 14.67 -21.73 -7.19
C VAL A 296 15.98 -21.53 -6.42
N ALA A 297 16.16 -22.24 -5.30
CA ALA A 297 17.38 -22.17 -4.49
C ALA A 297 18.61 -22.70 -5.22
N PHE A 298 18.45 -23.77 -6.01
CA PHE A 298 19.49 -24.30 -6.88
C PHE A 298 19.91 -23.29 -7.94
N TYR A 299 18.96 -22.72 -8.68
CA TYR A 299 19.24 -21.77 -9.75
C TYR A 299 19.90 -20.50 -9.20
N ARG A 300 19.36 -19.91 -8.12
CA ARG A 300 19.96 -18.75 -7.45
C ARG A 300 21.41 -19.01 -7.05
N ARG A 301 21.72 -20.18 -6.47
CA ARG A 301 23.10 -20.55 -6.08
C ARG A 301 24.02 -20.68 -7.28
N ARG A 302 23.56 -21.32 -8.37
CA ARG A 302 24.37 -21.62 -9.56
C ARG A 302 24.65 -20.38 -10.41
N VAL A 303 23.66 -19.51 -10.58
CA VAL A 303 23.70 -18.45 -11.60
C VAL A 303 23.80 -17.05 -10.98
N VAL A 304 23.09 -16.82 -9.88
CA VAL A 304 22.98 -15.48 -9.27
C VAL A 304 24.05 -15.25 -8.19
N THR A 305 24.47 -16.31 -7.50
CA THR A 305 25.41 -16.25 -6.36
C THR A 305 26.92 -16.43 -6.70
N PRO A 306 27.40 -16.77 -7.92
CA PRO A 306 28.85 -16.83 -8.19
C PRO A 306 29.54 -15.46 -7.98
N ARG A 307 30.35 -15.40 -6.93
CA ARG A 307 31.02 -14.22 -6.33
C ARG A 307 32.14 -13.53 -7.15
N ASN A 308 32.25 -13.72 -8.47
CA ASN A 308 33.40 -13.23 -9.23
C ASN A 308 33.06 -12.22 -10.36
N LYS A 309 32.47 -11.07 -10.00
CA LYS A 309 32.88 -9.77 -10.54
C LYS A 309 32.65 -8.71 -9.47
N THR A 310 33.68 -8.50 -8.68
CA THR A 310 33.87 -7.35 -7.81
C THR A 310 33.70 -6.07 -8.62
N PHE A 311 32.59 -5.35 -8.46
CA PHE A 311 32.60 -3.90 -8.61
C PHE A 311 32.35 -3.31 -7.23
N ARG A 312 33.46 -3.01 -6.55
CA ARG A 312 33.49 -1.91 -5.59
C ARG A 312 32.88 -0.71 -6.30
N LEU A 313 31.84 -0.11 -5.73
CA LEU A 313 31.44 1.23 -6.12
C LEU A 313 32.66 2.12 -5.95
N LYS A 314 33.25 2.52 -7.07
CA LYS A 314 34.13 3.67 -7.12
C LYS A 314 33.25 4.90 -6.89
N ASN A 315 33.65 5.68 -5.89
CA ASN A 315 33.49 7.12 -5.76
C ASN A 315 32.08 7.71 -5.94
N PHE A 316 31.49 8.14 -4.82
CA PHE A 316 30.38 9.10 -4.77
C PHE A 316 30.90 10.56 -4.72
N ASP A 317 31.98 10.84 -5.46
CA ASP A 317 32.50 12.19 -5.67
C ASP A 317 32.75 12.32 -7.17
N GLU A 318 31.71 12.63 -7.95
CA GLU A 318 31.80 13.18 -9.33
C GLU A 318 30.40 13.31 -9.96
N VAL A 319 29.50 14.08 -9.35
CA VAL A 319 28.52 14.85 -10.13
C VAL A 319 28.42 16.21 -9.48
N GLY A 320 29.15 17.17 -10.05
CA GLY A 320 29.04 18.56 -9.67
C GLY A 320 27.63 19.06 -9.96
N PHE A 321 26.84 19.16 -8.91
CA PHE A 321 25.69 20.05 -8.89
C PHE A 321 25.97 21.19 -7.93
N ASN A 322 25.97 22.39 -8.49
CA ASN A 322 26.05 23.63 -7.76
C ASN A 322 24.66 23.88 -7.13
N PHE A 323 24.51 23.66 -5.82
CA PHE A 323 23.29 23.98 -5.09
C PHE A 323 23.63 24.85 -3.88
N ASP A 324 23.29 26.14 -3.99
CA ASP A 324 23.30 27.08 -2.87
C ASP A 324 21.98 26.91 -2.10
N ASP A 325 21.91 25.90 -1.23
CA ASP A 325 20.72 25.62 -0.43
C ASP A 325 21.06 25.59 1.07
N ARG A 326 20.93 26.76 1.72
CA ARG A 326 21.26 27.00 3.14
C ARG A 326 20.56 26.03 4.11
N HIS A 327 19.49 25.37 3.69
CA HIS A 327 18.68 24.42 4.46
C HIS A 327 19.31 23.02 4.53
N TYR A 328 19.84 22.53 3.40
CA TYR A 328 20.52 21.23 3.32
C TYR A 328 21.78 21.19 4.22
N TYR A 329 22.58 22.26 4.18
CA TYR A 329 23.78 22.36 5.03
C TYR A 329 23.44 22.38 6.53
N LYS A 330 22.32 23.02 6.92
CA LYS A 330 21.83 22.99 8.31
C LYS A 330 21.45 21.58 8.80
N MET A 331 20.94 20.71 7.93
CA MET A 331 20.63 19.32 8.31
C MET A 331 21.89 18.45 8.39
N LYS A 332 22.82 18.62 7.44
CA LYS A 332 24.08 17.86 7.38
C LYS A 332 24.98 18.13 8.59
N ASP A 333 25.04 19.38 9.06
CA ASP A 333 25.83 19.77 10.24
C ASP A 333 25.30 19.22 11.58
N LYS A 334 24.14 18.55 11.58
CA LYS A 334 23.41 18.17 12.80
C LYS A 334 23.19 16.67 12.97
N ASN A 335 24.00 15.85 12.29
CA ASN A 335 24.06 14.39 12.44
C ASN A 335 22.71 13.66 12.21
N TYR A 336 21.91 14.12 11.25
CA TYR A 336 20.82 13.29 10.73
C TYR A 336 21.38 11.98 10.18
N ALA A 337 20.72 10.86 10.45
CA ALA A 337 21.14 9.56 9.92
C ALA A 337 21.03 9.50 8.39
N PHE A 338 20.04 10.21 7.83
CA PHE A 338 19.76 10.28 6.40
C PHE A 338 19.41 11.72 5.96
N PRO A 339 20.38 12.66 5.96
CA PRO A 339 20.12 14.09 5.77
C PRO A 339 19.60 14.43 4.37
N GLU A 340 20.09 13.76 3.33
CA GLU A 340 19.61 13.96 1.95
C GLU A 340 18.16 13.53 1.78
N ARG A 341 17.80 12.38 2.36
CA ARG A 341 16.42 11.90 2.33
C ARG A 341 15.48 12.81 3.11
N ALA A 342 15.85 13.15 4.34
CA ALA A 342 15.04 14.06 5.18
C ALA A 342 14.83 15.42 4.51
N TYR A 343 15.84 15.95 3.82
CA TYR A 343 15.73 17.20 3.07
C TYR A 343 14.85 17.04 1.83
N ASN A 344 15.10 16.04 0.98
CA ASN A 344 14.31 15.82 -0.24
C ASN A 344 12.81 15.60 0.08
N ASP A 345 12.51 14.88 1.16
CA ASP A 345 11.13 14.58 1.58
C ASP A 345 10.36 15.84 2.06
N VAL A 346 11.07 16.93 2.39
CA VAL A 346 10.45 18.23 2.76
C VAL A 346 10.74 19.35 1.79
N LYS A 347 11.61 19.14 0.80
CA LYS A 347 12.07 20.17 -0.13
C LYS A 347 10.92 20.76 -0.92
N ASP A 348 10.10 19.90 -1.52
CA ASP A 348 8.94 20.31 -2.30
C ASP A 348 7.94 21.11 -1.45
N MET A 349 7.82 20.78 -0.16
CA MET A 349 6.98 21.51 0.78
C MET A 349 7.55 22.90 1.09
N ILE A 350 8.85 23.01 1.34
CA ILE A 350 9.53 24.30 1.61
C ILE A 350 9.45 25.21 0.39
N ASP A 351 9.70 24.65 -0.80
CA ASP A 351 9.68 25.39 -2.07
C ASP A 351 8.26 25.86 -2.43
N SER A 352 7.23 25.07 -2.08
CA SER A 352 5.84 25.39 -2.36
C SER A 352 5.23 26.41 -1.40
N TYR A 353 5.81 26.61 -0.21
CA TYR A 353 5.27 27.50 0.82
C TYR A 353 6.35 28.40 1.44
N PRO A 354 6.71 29.51 0.76
CA PRO A 354 7.80 30.40 1.18
C PRO A 354 7.60 31.06 2.55
N SER A 355 6.38 31.04 3.08
CA SER A 355 6.02 31.56 4.41
C SER A 355 6.20 30.54 5.54
N MET A 356 6.65 29.31 5.25
CA MET A 356 6.95 28.30 6.27
C MET A 356 8.23 28.64 7.01
N ASP A 357 8.14 28.72 8.33
CA ASP A 357 9.31 28.87 9.19
C ASP A 357 9.91 27.50 9.48
N PHE A 358 11.21 27.38 9.26
CA PHE A 358 11.98 26.18 9.57
C PHE A 358 13.06 26.50 10.60
N TRP A 359 13.15 25.70 11.66
CA TRP A 359 14.23 25.81 12.64
C TRP A 359 14.53 24.46 13.27
N ILE A 360 15.59 24.43 14.07
CA ILE A 360 15.95 23.27 14.87
C ILE A 360 15.67 23.64 16.32
N GLU A 361 14.93 22.80 17.01
CA GLU A 361 14.69 22.96 18.45
C GLU A 361 15.13 21.72 19.23
N ASN A 362 15.58 21.99 20.46
CA ASN A 362 15.88 20.94 21.41
C ASN A 362 14.58 20.60 22.12
N TYR A 363 14.08 19.39 21.91
CA TYR A 363 12.89 18.89 22.57
C TYR A 363 13.23 17.79 23.56
N GLU A 364 12.59 17.79 24.72
CA GLU A 364 12.77 16.77 25.75
C GLU A 364 11.57 15.84 25.76
N PHE A 365 11.73 14.63 25.21
CA PHE A 365 10.72 13.58 25.22
C PHE A 365 11.20 12.45 26.12
N GLU A 366 10.37 12.00 27.07
CA GLU A 366 10.68 10.88 27.98
C GLU A 366 12.04 11.01 28.69
N LYS A 367 12.39 12.23 29.16
CA LYS A 367 13.68 12.56 29.82
C LYS A 367 14.92 12.41 28.91
N GLN A 368 14.75 12.33 27.59
CA GLN A 368 15.82 12.43 26.62
C GLN A 368 15.70 13.72 25.83
N LYS A 369 16.73 14.56 25.88
CA LYS A 369 16.84 15.72 24.99
C LYS A 369 17.23 15.22 23.60
N GLN A 370 16.38 15.50 22.62
CA GLN A 370 16.59 15.19 21.22
C GLN A 370 16.46 16.47 20.41
N GLN A 371 17.29 16.62 19.37
CA GLN A 371 17.11 17.69 18.40
C GLN A 371 16.06 17.24 17.39
N VAL A 372 15.11 18.11 17.10
CA VAL A 372 14.12 17.88 16.05
C VAL A 372 14.18 19.06 15.08
N LEU A 373 14.02 18.74 13.80
CA LEU A 373 13.71 19.76 12.81
C LEU A 373 12.24 20.11 12.99
N ALA A 374 11.97 21.37 13.30
CA ALA A 374 10.64 21.92 13.44
C ALA A 374 10.29 22.74 12.19
N ILE A 375 9.11 22.48 11.64
CA ILE A 375 8.55 23.25 10.53
C ILE A 375 7.20 23.79 11.00
N LYS A 376 7.09 25.11 11.17
CA LYS A 376 5.81 25.78 11.49
C LYS A 376 5.05 26.07 10.22
N ILE A 377 3.81 25.64 10.24
CA ILE A 377 2.82 25.88 9.22
C ILE A 377 1.65 26.57 9.90
N ILE A 378 1.24 27.73 9.39
CA ILE A 378 0.03 28.39 9.84
C ILE A 378 -1.09 27.96 8.91
N PHE A 379 -2.06 27.24 9.46
CA PHE A 379 -3.28 26.87 8.73
C PHE A 379 -4.36 27.91 9.01
N SER A 380 -4.62 28.76 8.01
CA SER A 380 -5.76 29.67 8.05
C SER A 380 -7.01 28.89 7.65
N ILE A 381 -7.96 28.76 8.56
CA ILE A 381 -9.24 28.09 8.33
C ILE A 381 -10.38 29.06 8.61
N ILE A 382 -11.52 28.87 7.96
CA ILE A 382 -12.75 29.60 8.26
C ILE A 382 -13.73 28.65 8.94
N PHE A 383 -14.22 29.03 10.12
CA PHE A 383 -15.18 28.25 10.90
C PHE A 383 -16.23 29.18 11.54
N HIS A 384 -17.52 28.93 11.30
CA HIS A 384 -18.63 29.79 11.73
C HIS A 384 -18.39 31.28 11.44
N ASP A 385 -18.09 31.62 10.18
CA ASP A 385 -17.82 32.98 9.69
C ASP A 385 -16.64 33.70 10.36
N ASN A 386 -15.84 32.99 11.16
CA ASN A 386 -14.63 33.50 11.79
C ASN A 386 -13.40 32.83 11.17
N SER A 387 -12.33 33.61 10.97
CA SER A 387 -11.05 33.09 10.51
C SER A 387 -10.18 32.73 11.71
N TYR A 388 -9.59 31.54 11.68
CA TYR A 388 -8.67 31.04 12.69
C TYR A 388 -7.35 30.68 12.03
N ASP A 389 -6.26 31.18 12.60
CA ASP A 389 -4.91 30.78 12.23
C ASP A 389 -4.43 29.74 13.24
N ILE A 390 -4.34 28.49 12.80
CA ILE A 390 -3.88 27.37 13.64
C ILE A 390 -2.40 27.12 13.32
N PRO A 391 -1.47 27.48 14.21
CA PRO A 391 -0.07 27.14 14.01
C PRO A 391 0.17 25.67 14.35
N VAL A 392 0.63 24.92 13.37
CA VAL A 392 1.01 23.52 13.48
C VAL A 392 2.50 23.39 13.26
N VAL A 393 3.17 22.63 14.11
CA VAL A 393 4.59 22.33 13.98
C VAL A 393 4.76 20.85 13.65
N LEU A 394 5.44 20.59 12.54
CA LEU A 394 5.92 19.27 12.17
C LEU A 394 7.31 19.06 12.76
N TRP A 395 7.48 18.01 13.56
CA TRP A 395 8.77 17.57 14.10
C TRP A 395 9.31 16.38 13.35
N ILE A 396 10.49 16.54 12.75
CA ILE A 396 11.21 15.47 12.07
C ILE A 396 12.41 15.05 12.94
N PRO A 397 12.44 13.83 13.48
CA PRO A 397 13.51 13.38 14.37
C PRO A 397 14.80 13.06 13.62
N LEU A 398 15.96 13.14 14.29
CA LEU A 398 17.29 12.84 13.70
C LEU A 398 17.40 11.45 13.06
N LEU A 399 16.64 10.49 13.59
CA LEU A 399 16.62 9.09 13.13
C LEU A 399 15.60 8.85 12.00
N TYR A 400 14.91 9.87 11.51
CA TYR A 400 14.06 9.74 10.32
C TYR A 400 14.85 9.11 9.16
N PRO A 401 14.30 8.11 8.43
CA PRO A 401 12.92 7.61 8.48
C PRO A 401 12.65 6.48 9.49
N GLN A 402 13.64 6.05 10.28
CA GLN A 402 13.46 5.00 11.29
C GLN A 402 12.51 5.41 12.41
N LYS A 403 12.43 6.72 12.71
CA LYS A 403 11.39 7.32 13.56
C LYS A 403 10.50 8.23 12.72
N ALA A 404 9.19 8.03 12.81
CA ALA A 404 8.21 8.83 12.08
C ALA A 404 8.16 10.28 12.60
N PRO A 405 7.86 11.27 11.74
CA PRO A 405 7.59 12.63 12.15
C PRO A 405 6.36 12.73 13.05
N ALA A 406 6.32 13.76 13.90
CA ALA A 406 5.17 14.08 14.75
C ALA A 406 4.57 15.42 14.35
N VAL A 407 3.23 15.52 14.35
CA VAL A 407 2.49 16.76 14.07
C VAL A 407 1.87 17.28 15.35
N LEU A 408 2.11 18.55 15.65
CA LEU A 408 1.68 19.19 16.89
C LEU A 408 0.97 20.50 16.60
N ILE A 409 -0.19 20.72 17.22
CA ILE A 409 -0.84 22.02 17.23
C ILE A 409 -0.21 22.84 18.36
N VAL A 410 0.35 23.99 18.04
CA VAL A 410 0.93 24.90 19.03
C VAL A 410 -0.15 25.86 19.48
N SER A 411 -0.45 25.90 20.78
CA SER A 411 -1.22 27.02 21.33
C SER A 411 -0.23 28.16 21.56
N GLU A 412 -0.35 29.27 20.82
CA GLU A 412 0.38 30.48 21.17
C GLU A 412 -0.09 30.92 22.55
N LYS A 413 0.72 30.68 23.58
CA LYS A 413 0.55 31.36 24.86
C LYS A 413 0.72 32.85 24.57
N VAL A 414 -0.36 33.60 24.70
CA VAL A 414 -0.34 35.07 24.77
C VAL A 414 0.77 35.44 25.77
N LYS A 415 1.86 36.05 25.29
CA LYS A 415 2.85 36.66 26.15
C LYS A 415 2.13 37.78 26.89
N ALA A 416 1.81 37.55 28.17
CA ALA A 416 1.51 38.66 29.06
C ALA A 416 2.74 39.57 29.04
N GLU A 417 2.54 40.81 28.63
CA GLU A 417 3.51 41.89 28.75
C GLU A 417 3.92 41.97 30.23
N GLU A 418 5.15 41.57 30.55
CA GLU A 418 5.83 42.04 31.75
C GLU A 418 6.21 43.50 31.47
N THR A 419 5.24 44.41 31.68
CA THR A 419 5.53 45.80 32.01
C THR A 419 5.95 45.87 33.47
N GLU A 420 7.24 46.16 33.70
CA GLU A 420 7.65 46.97 34.85
C GLU A 420 7.39 48.45 34.56
#